data_AF-A0A9X5X6J9-F1
#
_entry.id   AF-A0A9X5X6J9-F1
#
_cell.length_a   1.000
_cell.length_b   1.000
_cell.length_c   1.000
_cell.angle_alpha   90.00
_cell.angle_beta   90.00
_cell.angle_gamma   90.00
#
_symmetry.space_group_name_H-M   'P 1'
#
loop_
_entity.id
_entity.type
_entity.pdbx_description
1 polymer ?
#
loop_
_entity_poly.entity_id
_entity_poly.type
_entity_poly.pdbx_seq_one_letter_code
_entity_poly.pdbx_strand_id
1 'polypeptide(L)'
;AGNRGFHVILPASIHSGGADTRAIVAPSRDLGERIAGNFVRDTGSAPSNYIGGGTGLDVRSDLGGLNLSTVPKVFIECGNMRDSKDAALLTSGAWRQKAARGISEGIVSFLRG
;
A
#
# COMPACT_ATOMS: atom_id res chain seq x y z
N ALA A 1 -21.74 -1.94 -11.04
CA ALA A 1 -20.56 -1.25 -10.46
C ALA A 1 -19.52 -2.31 -10.11
N GLY A 2 -18.23 -1.98 -10.10
CA GLY A 2 -17.15 -2.94 -9.82
C GLY A 2 -16.24 -2.50 -8.67
N ASN A 3 -15.58 -3.49 -8.05
CA ASN A 3 -14.63 -3.32 -6.95
C ASN A 3 -13.28 -2.89 -7.50
N ARG A 4 -12.84 -1.67 -7.19
CA ARG A 4 -11.70 -1.01 -7.82
C ARG A 4 -10.92 -0.18 -6.83
N GLY A 5 -9.70 0.17 -7.21
CA GLY A 5 -8.83 1.08 -6.48
C GLY A 5 -7.76 0.36 -5.66
N PHE A 6 -6.75 1.12 -5.26
CA PHE A 6 -5.58 0.60 -4.57
C PHE A 6 -5.79 0.59 -3.04
N HIS A 7 -4.99 -0.19 -2.33
CA HIS A 7 -4.82 -0.02 -0.89
C HIS A 7 -3.38 -0.37 -0.47
N VAL A 8 -2.92 0.26 0.60
CA VAL A 8 -1.63 0.00 1.23
C VAL A 8 -1.87 -0.72 2.54
N ILE A 9 -1.35 -1.94 2.63
CA ILE A 9 -1.46 -2.80 3.80
C ILE A 9 -0.33 -2.45 4.77
N LEU A 10 -0.73 -2.15 6.01
CA LEU A 10 0.14 -1.80 7.12
C LEU A 10 0.22 -2.97 8.11
N PRO A 11 1.38 -3.17 8.76
CA PRO A 11 1.49 -4.17 9.82
C PRO A 11 0.62 -3.78 11.01
N ALA A 12 -0.18 -4.71 11.51
CA ALA A 12 -0.76 -4.62 12.85
C ALA A 12 0.33 -4.72 13.91
N SER A 13 0.04 -4.25 15.13
CA SER A 13 0.91 -4.47 16.29
C SER A 13 0.79 -5.91 16.77
N ILE A 14 1.85 -6.69 16.60
CA ILE A 14 1.92 -8.11 16.98
C ILE A 14 3.13 -8.29 17.88
N HIS A 15 2.94 -9.10 18.92
CA HIS A 15 4.01 -9.61 19.77
C HIS A 15 3.68 -11.06 20.15
N SER A 16 3.99 -11.99 19.25
CA SER A 16 3.67 -13.41 19.44
C SER A 16 4.58 -14.31 18.61
N GLY A 17 5.04 -15.42 19.19
CA GLY A 17 5.99 -16.32 18.52
C GLY A 17 7.28 -15.59 18.15
N GLY A 18 7.75 -15.77 16.91
CA GLY A 18 8.91 -15.05 16.37
C GLY A 18 8.62 -13.65 15.82
N ALA A 19 7.37 -13.17 15.89
CA ALA A 19 6.97 -11.89 15.34
C ALA A 19 6.90 -10.79 16.42
N ASP A 20 7.59 -9.68 16.19
CA ASP A 20 7.46 -8.44 16.96
C ASP A 20 7.49 -7.23 16.03
N THR A 21 6.31 -6.67 15.75
CA THR A 21 6.17 -5.51 14.86
C THR A 21 6.03 -4.19 15.61
N ARG A 22 6.04 -4.20 16.95
CA ARG A 22 5.72 -3.01 17.77
C ARG A 22 6.59 -1.81 17.42
N ALA A 23 7.88 -2.04 17.20
CA ALA A 23 8.85 -1.00 16.82
C ALA A 23 8.62 -0.42 15.41
N ILE A 24 7.95 -1.16 14.51
CA ILE A 24 7.80 -0.77 13.12
C ILE A 24 6.40 -0.25 12.76
N VAL A 25 5.38 -0.41 13.61
CA VAL A 25 3.99 0.00 13.30
C VAL A 25 3.90 1.49 12.94
N ALA A 26 4.45 2.37 13.77
CA ALA A 26 4.40 3.82 13.54
C ALA A 26 5.17 4.25 12.27
N PRO A 27 6.45 3.89 12.07
CA PRO A 27 7.15 4.28 10.85
C PRO A 27 6.62 3.57 9.59
N SER A 28 6.04 2.37 9.70
CA SER A 28 5.37 1.72 8.56
C SER A 28 4.07 2.43 8.17
N ARG A 29 3.35 3.01 9.14
CA ARG A 29 2.19 3.85 8.87
C ARG A 29 2.59 5.12 8.12
N ASP A 30 3.62 5.84 8.57
CA ASP A 30 4.13 7.02 7.87
C ASP A 30 4.57 6.68 6.43
N LEU A 31 5.34 5.61 6.26
CA LEU A 31 5.69 5.08 4.93
C LEU A 31 4.44 4.80 4.08
N GLY A 32 3.43 4.14 4.64
CA GLY A 32 2.23 3.76 3.91
C GLY A 32 1.36 4.94 3.51
N GLU A 33 1.21 5.94 4.39
CA GLU A 33 0.49 7.19 4.10
C GLU A 33 1.17 7.99 3.00
N ARG A 34 2.51 8.09 3.03
CA ARG A 34 3.30 8.75 1.97
C ARG A 34 3.20 8.01 0.64
N ILE A 35 3.26 6.68 0.65
CA ILE A 35 3.06 5.89 -0.57
C ILE A 35 1.64 6.09 -1.10
N ALA A 36 0.61 5.99 -0.27
CA ALA A 36 -0.78 6.17 -0.70
C ALA A 36 -1.03 7.54 -1.33
N GLY A 37 -0.57 8.62 -0.68
CA GLY A 37 -0.72 9.98 -1.18
C GLY A 37 0.00 10.20 -2.53
N ASN A 38 1.24 9.74 -2.66
CA ASN A 38 2.00 9.88 -3.90
C ASN A 38 1.47 8.98 -5.02
N PHE A 39 0.96 7.78 -4.69
CA PHE A 39 0.32 6.89 -5.65
C PHE A 39 -0.93 7.52 -6.26
N VAL A 40 -1.80 8.12 -5.43
CA VAL A 40 -2.99 8.87 -5.90
C VAL A 40 -2.56 10.02 -6.80
N ARG A 41 -1.59 10.82 -6.35
CA ARG A 41 -1.10 12.00 -7.09
C ARG A 41 -0.59 11.65 -8.48
N ASP A 42 0.18 10.57 -8.62
CA ASP A 42 0.81 10.22 -9.88
C ASP A 42 -0.08 9.40 -10.82
N THR A 43 -0.93 8.54 -10.27
CA THR A 43 -1.77 7.63 -11.08
C THR A 43 -3.18 8.16 -11.33
N GLY A 44 -3.71 9.01 -10.45
CA GLY A 44 -5.12 9.37 -10.39
C GLY A 44 -6.04 8.26 -9.90
N SER A 45 -5.49 7.13 -9.42
CA SER A 45 -6.28 5.99 -8.94
C SER A 45 -6.94 6.33 -7.61
N ALA A 46 -8.23 6.03 -7.48
CA ALA A 46 -8.93 6.18 -6.21
C ALA A 46 -8.50 5.10 -5.20
N PRO A 47 -8.57 5.39 -3.89
CA PRO A 47 -8.55 4.37 -2.86
C PRO A 47 -9.59 3.27 -3.12
N SER A 48 -9.29 2.06 -2.66
CA SER A 48 -10.17 0.90 -2.79
C SER A 48 -11.56 1.21 -2.25
N ASN A 49 -12.59 0.90 -3.04
CA ASN A 49 -13.99 1.01 -2.62
C ASN A 49 -14.53 -0.26 -1.93
N TYR A 50 -13.66 -1.23 -1.65
CA TYR A 50 -14.06 -2.55 -1.13
C TYR A 50 -13.16 -3.08 0.00
N ILE A 51 -12.00 -2.46 0.25
CA ILE A 51 -11.07 -2.74 1.36
C ILE A 51 -10.62 -1.42 1.99
N GLY A 52 -10.29 -1.43 3.29
CA GLY A 52 -9.70 -0.27 3.97
C GLY A 52 -10.66 0.89 4.24
N GLY A 53 -11.97 0.66 4.16
CA GLY A 53 -13.00 1.66 4.53
C GLY A 53 -12.95 2.95 3.70
N GLY A 54 -12.42 2.91 2.48
CA GLY A 54 -12.25 4.08 1.61
C GLY A 54 -11.04 4.96 1.94
N THR A 55 -10.25 4.61 2.95
CA THR A 55 -9.03 5.37 3.32
C THR A 55 -7.83 5.03 2.43
N GLY A 56 -7.88 3.88 1.74
CA GLY A 56 -6.74 3.34 1.01
C GLY A 56 -5.68 2.70 1.91
N LEU A 57 -5.93 2.58 3.21
CA LEU A 57 -5.05 1.91 4.17
C LEU A 57 -5.77 0.71 4.78
N ASP A 58 -5.05 -0.40 4.95
CA ASP A 58 -5.60 -1.64 5.52
C ASP A 58 -4.62 -2.21 6.57
N VAL A 59 -5.02 -2.29 7.83
CA VAL A 59 -4.15 -2.79 8.90
C VAL A 59 -4.37 -4.29 9.07
N ARG A 60 -3.32 -5.09 8.87
CA ARG A 60 -3.42 -6.56 8.83
C ARG A 60 -2.37 -7.25 9.68
N SER A 61 -2.74 -8.41 10.21
CA SER A 61 -1.90 -9.25 11.08
C SER A 61 -1.63 -10.64 10.54
N ASP A 62 -2.04 -10.94 9.31
CA ASP A 62 -2.06 -12.28 8.71
C ASP A 62 -1.02 -12.46 7.59
N LEU A 63 -0.14 -11.47 7.37
CA LEU A 63 0.87 -11.50 6.33
C LEU A 63 2.27 -11.73 6.92
N GLY A 64 2.81 -12.94 6.78
CA GLY A 64 4.15 -13.28 7.29
C GLY A 64 5.25 -12.34 6.82
N GLY A 65 5.15 -11.82 5.58
CA GLY A 65 6.09 -10.85 5.03
C GLY A 65 6.09 -9.49 5.74
N LEU A 66 4.98 -9.10 6.39
CA LEU A 66 4.89 -7.92 7.26
C LEU A 66 5.25 -8.29 8.70
N ASN A 67 4.68 -9.38 9.20
CA ASN A 67 4.79 -9.80 10.60
C ASN A 67 6.24 -10.10 11.04
N LEU A 68 7.09 -10.56 10.11
CA LEU A 68 8.50 -10.89 10.40
C LEU A 68 9.47 -9.75 10.05
N SER A 69 8.97 -8.57 9.67
CA SER A 69 9.84 -7.45 9.35
C SER A 69 10.32 -6.73 10.59
N THR A 70 11.62 -6.40 10.64
CA THR A 70 12.25 -5.61 11.71
C THR A 70 12.56 -4.18 11.30
N VAL A 71 12.13 -3.77 10.09
CA VAL A 71 12.28 -2.42 9.54
C VAL A 71 10.92 -1.92 9.02
N PRO A 72 10.73 -0.60 8.82
CA PRO A 72 9.47 -0.07 8.27
C PRO A 72 9.10 -0.76 6.96
N LYS A 73 7.87 -1.27 6.85
CA LYS A 73 7.42 -2.07 5.70
C LYS A 73 5.92 -1.97 5.46
N VAL A 74 5.55 -1.92 4.19
CA VAL A 74 4.16 -1.98 3.73
C VAL A 74 4.02 -2.94 2.55
N PHE A 75 2.79 -3.31 2.22
CA PHE A 75 2.44 -4.05 1.00
C PHE A 75 1.41 -3.22 0.22
N ILE A 76 1.72 -2.80 -1.00
CA ILE A 76 0.76 -2.08 -1.84
C ILE A 76 0.07 -3.03 -2.82
N GLU A 77 -1.27 -3.05 -2.76
CA GLU A 77 -2.13 -3.66 -3.77
C GLU A 77 -2.58 -2.56 -4.72
N CYS A 78 -2.03 -2.57 -5.94
CA CYS A 78 -2.18 -1.48 -6.90
C CYS A 78 -3.57 -1.36 -7.55
N GLY A 79 -4.40 -2.40 -7.44
CA GLY A 79 -5.75 -2.45 -8.00
C GLY A 79 -6.30 -3.88 -8.07
N ASN A 80 -7.54 -4.02 -8.51
CA ASN A 80 -8.20 -5.32 -8.61
C ASN A 80 -8.10 -5.91 -10.02
N MET A 81 -7.25 -6.92 -10.22
CA MET A 81 -7.12 -7.59 -11.53
C MET A 81 -8.39 -8.33 -12.00
N ARG A 82 -9.36 -8.59 -11.11
CA ARG A 82 -10.66 -9.16 -11.51
C ARG A 82 -11.62 -8.10 -12.06
N ASP A 83 -11.39 -6.82 -11.80
CA ASP A 83 -12.16 -5.73 -12.40
C ASP A 83 -11.50 -5.30 -13.71
N SER A 84 -12.27 -5.25 -14.79
CA SER A 84 -11.73 -4.99 -16.13
C SER A 84 -11.12 -3.59 -16.28
N LYS A 85 -11.55 -2.60 -15.49
CA LYS A 85 -11.01 -1.24 -15.58
C LYS A 85 -9.67 -1.13 -14.86
N ASP A 86 -9.55 -1.73 -13.68
CA ASP A 86 -8.26 -1.81 -12.99
C ASP A 86 -7.29 -2.70 -13.79
N ALA A 87 -7.74 -3.83 -14.33
CA ALA A 87 -6.92 -4.70 -15.18
C ALA A 87 -6.38 -3.96 -16.43
N ALA A 88 -7.17 -3.09 -17.05
CA ALA A 88 -6.73 -2.27 -18.18
C ALA A 88 -5.61 -1.29 -17.78
N LEU A 89 -5.68 -0.71 -16.57
CA LEU A 89 -4.62 0.14 -16.03
C LEU A 89 -3.36 -0.70 -15.73
N LEU A 90 -3.50 -1.84 -15.05
CA LEU A 90 -2.38 -2.69 -14.65
C LEU A 90 -1.62 -3.29 -15.85
N THR A 91 -2.32 -3.54 -16.97
CA THR A 91 -1.72 -4.01 -18.22
C THR A 91 -1.13 -2.88 -19.09
N SER A 92 -1.48 -1.62 -18.83
CA SER A 92 -0.91 -0.45 -19.51
C SER A 92 0.51 -0.12 -19.02
N GLY A 93 1.48 -0.12 -19.93
CA GLY A 93 2.86 0.28 -19.63
C GLY A 93 2.98 1.72 -19.12
N ALA A 94 2.21 2.64 -19.71
CA ALA A 94 2.21 4.05 -19.30
C ALA A 94 1.66 4.23 -17.87
N TRP A 95 0.63 3.48 -17.50
CA TRP A 95 0.10 3.52 -16.14
C TRP A 95 1.05 2.85 -15.15
N ARG A 96 1.66 1.70 -15.48
CA ARG A 96 2.68 1.07 -14.62
C ARG A 96 3.84 2.02 -14.33
N GLN A 97 4.25 2.84 -15.30
CA GLN A 97 5.29 3.85 -15.08
C GLN A 97 4.85 4.94 -14.09
N LYS A 98 3.58 5.36 -14.12
CA LYS A 98 3.02 6.29 -13.13
C LYS A 98 2.94 5.67 -11.74
N ALA A 99 2.48 4.42 -11.65
CA ALA A 99 2.42 3.68 -10.39
C ALA A 99 3.81 3.52 -9.77
N ALA A 100 4.81 3.12 -10.56
CA ALA A 100 6.19 3.02 -10.12
C ALA A 100 6.75 4.36 -9.61
N ARG A 101 6.45 5.46 -10.31
CA ARG A 101 6.85 6.80 -9.87
C ARG A 101 6.18 7.19 -8.55
N GLY A 102 4.87 6.99 -8.41
CA GLY A 102 4.17 7.29 -7.16
C GLY A 102 4.70 6.49 -5.97
N ILE A 103 5.03 5.21 -6.18
CA ILE A 103 5.69 4.37 -5.16
C ILE A 103 7.07 4.92 -4.82
N SER A 104 7.90 5.23 -5.82
CA SER A 104 9.25 5.77 -5.64
C SER A 104 9.23 7.10 -4.88
N GLU A 105 8.35 8.03 -5.24
CA GLU A 105 8.22 9.32 -4.57
C GLU A 105 7.73 9.17 -3.12
N GLY A 106 6.83 8.21 -2.86
CA GLY A 106 6.42 7.86 -1.50
C GLY A 106 7.58 7.37 -0.64
N ILE A 107 8.42 6.47 -1.19
CA ILE A 107 9.61 5.94 -0.51
C ILE A 107 10.64 7.06 -0.28
N VAL A 108 10.94 7.87 -1.30
CA VAL A 108 11.90 8.98 -1.19
C VAL A 108 11.43 10.01 -0.18
N SER A 109 10.14 10.34 -0.17
CA SER A 109 9.54 11.23 0.81
C SER A 109 9.73 10.70 2.22
N PHE A 110 9.44 9.42 2.47
CA PHE A 110 9.65 8.78 3.77
C PHE A 110 11.11 8.84 4.23
N LEU A 111 12.06 8.56 3.34
CA LEU A 111 13.49 8.56 3.66
C LEU A 111 14.07 9.96 3.94
N ARG A 112 13.39 11.02 3.52
CA ARG A 112 13.83 12.42 3.72
C ARG A 112 13.28 13.07 4.99
N GLY A 113 12.28 12.46 5.65
CA GLY A 113 11.57 13.04 6.80
C GLY A 113 10.51 14.05 6.39
#